data_AF-A0A9E5PJF9-F1
#
_entry.id   AF-A0A9E5PJF9-F1
#
_cell.length_a   1.000
_cell.length_b   1.000
_cell.length_c   1.000
_cell.angle_alpha   90.00
_cell.angle_beta   90.00
_cell.angle_gamma   90.00
#
_symmetry.space_group_name_H-M   'P 1'
#
loop_
_entity.id
_entity.type
_entity.pdbx_description
1 polymer ?
#
loop_
_entity_poly.entity_id
_entity_poly.type
_entity_poly.pdbx_seq_one_letter_code
_entity_poly.pdbx_strand_id
1 'polypeptide(L)'
;MPVTAKLSRKFYETFGDEIANELVEWFNQVDATYRADLRELNELNFSRFDAKLEQRVTELDAKWDRRFAALDAKWERRVVALDAKWEQRWGQLDAKIDQRVTELDAKLETRVAQLRREISTLRAELIKWMFVFWVGTVFTVVGAMIVLRTLP
;
A
#
# COMPACT_ATOMS: atom_id res chain seq x y z
N MET A 1 -28.59 -51.27 -35.42
CA MET A 1 -28.35 -52.62 -35.95
C MET A 1 -29.12 -53.62 -35.10
N PRO A 2 -29.95 -54.47 -35.72
CA PRO A 2 -30.71 -55.49 -35.01
C PRO A 2 -29.76 -56.51 -34.36
N VAL A 3 -30.18 -57.07 -33.22
CA VAL A 3 -29.46 -58.14 -32.55
C VAL A 3 -29.80 -59.46 -33.24
N THR A 4 -28.76 -60.22 -33.59
CA THR A 4 -28.92 -61.57 -34.13
C THR A 4 -29.21 -62.54 -32.98
N ALA A 5 -30.49 -62.65 -32.60
CA ALA A 5 -30.91 -63.66 -31.63
C ALA A 5 -30.80 -65.06 -32.25
N LYS A 6 -30.06 -65.97 -31.61
CA LYS A 6 -29.94 -67.37 -32.03
C LYS A 6 -30.88 -68.24 -31.19
N LEU A 7 -31.94 -68.75 -31.83
CA LEU A 7 -32.82 -69.76 -31.25
C LEU A 7 -32.36 -71.16 -31.65
N SER A 8 -32.55 -72.15 -30.77
CA SER A 8 -32.12 -73.54 -31.02
C SER A 8 -33.03 -74.25 -32.03
N ARG A 9 -32.48 -75.19 -32.81
CA ARG A 9 -33.26 -75.97 -33.80
C ARG A 9 -34.48 -76.68 -33.19
N LYS A 10 -34.31 -77.24 -31.98
CA LYS A 10 -35.38 -77.89 -31.21
C LYS A 10 -36.52 -76.93 -30.85
N PHE A 11 -36.23 -75.64 -30.69
CA PHE A 11 -37.25 -74.62 -30.44
C PHE A 11 -38.14 -74.40 -31.67
N TYR A 12 -37.54 -74.26 -32.86
CA TYR A 12 -38.26 -74.17 -34.13
C TYR A 12 -39.11 -75.42 -34.38
N GLU A 13 -38.57 -76.61 -34.12
CA GLU A 13 -39.30 -77.88 -34.27
C GLU A 13 -40.49 -78.01 -33.29
N THR A 14 -40.39 -77.42 -32.10
CA THR A 14 -41.42 -77.54 -31.04
C THR A 14 -42.50 -76.47 -31.15
N PHE A 15 -42.15 -75.25 -31.53
CA PHE A 15 -43.04 -74.09 -31.53
C PHE A 15 -43.36 -73.53 -32.92
N GLY A 16 -42.66 -73.99 -33.97
CA GLY A 16 -42.82 -73.51 -35.34
C GLY A 16 -42.03 -72.24 -35.64
N ASP A 17 -41.83 -71.98 -36.94
CA ASP A 17 -41.05 -70.84 -37.44
C ASP A 17 -41.73 -69.50 -37.13
N GLU A 18 -43.06 -69.46 -37.13
CA GLU A 18 -43.85 -68.25 -36.90
C GLU A 18 -43.61 -67.68 -35.49
N ILE A 19 -43.78 -68.51 -34.45
CA ILE A 19 -43.56 -68.11 -33.05
C ILE A 19 -42.09 -67.74 -32.81
N ALA A 20 -41.15 -68.47 -33.43
CA ALA A 20 -39.73 -68.19 -33.29
C ALA A 20 -39.34 -66.83 -33.90
N ASN A 21 -39.91 -66.48 -35.07
CA ASN A 21 -39.67 -65.19 -35.71
C ASN A 21 -40.30 -64.03 -34.93
N GLU A 22 -41.54 -64.17 -34.45
CA GLU A 22 -42.19 -63.16 -33.60
C GLU A 22 -41.37 -62.86 -32.33
N LEU A 23 -40.80 -63.89 -31.69
CA LEU A 23 -39.95 -63.71 -30.51
C LEU A 23 -38.66 -62.93 -30.84
N VAL A 24 -38.04 -63.19 -32.00
CA VAL A 24 -36.85 -62.47 -32.46
C VAL A 24 -37.18 -61.03 -32.81
N GLU A 25 -38.33 -60.77 -33.45
CA GLU A 25 -38.81 -59.42 -33.74
C GLU A 25 -39.10 -58.62 -32.47
N TRP A 26 -39.82 -59.23 -31.52
CA TRP A 26 -40.07 -58.63 -30.22
C TRP A 26 -38.76 -58.30 -29.48
N PHE A 27 -37.80 -59.22 -29.47
CA PHE A 27 -36.49 -59.00 -28.85
C PHE A 27 -35.73 -57.83 -29.50
N ASN A 28 -35.76 -57.75 -30.83
CA ASN A 28 -35.16 -56.64 -31.57
C ASN A 28 -35.85 -55.30 -31.29
N GLN A 29 -37.17 -55.31 -31.13
CA GLN A 29 -37.93 -54.11 -30.76
C GLN A 29 -37.57 -53.65 -29.35
N VAL A 30 -37.47 -54.57 -28.39
CA VAL A 30 -37.05 -54.26 -27.01
C VAL A 30 -35.62 -53.72 -26.95
N ASP A 31 -34.65 -54.33 -27.65
CA ASP A 31 -33.27 -53.81 -27.71
C ASP A 31 -33.20 -52.41 -28.35
N ALA A 32 -33.98 -52.18 -29.40
CA ALA A 32 -34.07 -50.87 -30.05
C ALA A 32 -34.60 -49.79 -29.10
N THR A 33 -35.70 -50.08 -28.38
CA THR A 33 -36.28 -49.18 -27.38
C THR A 33 -35.30 -48.91 -26.25
N TYR A 34 -34.69 -49.95 -25.67
CA TYR A 34 -33.75 -49.77 -24.56
C TYR A 34 -32.52 -48.95 -24.95
N ARG A 35 -31.98 -49.15 -26.16
CA ARG A 35 -30.89 -48.31 -26.68
C ARG A 35 -31.30 -46.87 -26.91
N ALA A 36 -32.55 -46.63 -27.33
CA ALA A 36 -33.08 -45.29 -27.48
C ALA A 36 -33.22 -44.60 -26.11
N ASP A 37 -33.83 -45.28 -25.13
CA ASP A 37 -33.99 -44.76 -23.76
C ASP A 37 -32.63 -44.48 -23.11
N LEU A 38 -31.65 -45.37 -23.28
CA LEU A 38 -30.30 -45.14 -22.77
C LEU A 38 -29.64 -43.92 -23.41
N ARG A 39 -29.82 -43.72 -24.72
CA ARG A 39 -29.29 -42.53 -25.41
C ARG A 39 -29.95 -41.26 -24.90
N GLU A 40 -31.27 -41.25 -24.78
CA GLU A 40 -32.03 -40.11 -24.28
C GLU A 40 -31.62 -39.76 -22.85
N LEU A 41 -31.52 -40.76 -21.98
CA LEU A 41 -31.12 -40.57 -20.59
C LEU A 41 -29.68 -40.07 -20.48
N ASN A 42 -28.79 -40.55 -21.36
CA ASN A 42 -27.42 -40.07 -21.43
C ASN A 42 -27.34 -38.62 -21.92
N GLU A 43 -28.06 -38.28 -22.99
CA GLU A 43 -28.13 -36.92 -23.53
C GLU A 43 -28.66 -35.92 -22.49
N LEU A 44 -29.72 -36.31 -21.77
CA LEU A 44 -30.29 -35.50 -20.69
C LEU A 44 -29.30 -35.31 -19.54
N ASN A 45 -28.58 -36.37 -19.16
CA ASN A 45 -27.58 -36.29 -18.11
C ASN A 45 -26.38 -35.42 -18.50
N PHE A 46 -25.88 -35.54 -19.73
CA PHE A 46 -24.82 -34.68 -20.24
C PHE A 46 -25.25 -33.23 -20.31
N SER A 47 -26.45 -32.94 -20.82
CA SER A 47 -26.99 -31.58 -20.87
C SER A 47 -27.09 -30.95 -19.48
N ARG A 48 -27.56 -31.71 -18.48
CA ARG A 48 -27.63 -31.25 -17.08
C ARG A 48 -26.24 -31.06 -16.47
N PHE A 49 -25.30 -31.94 -16.78
CA PHE A 49 -23.93 -31.84 -16.30
C PHE A 49 -23.24 -30.60 -16.87
N ASP A 50 -23.38 -30.35 -18.16
CA ASP A 50 -22.82 -29.19 -18.86
C ASP A 50 -23.37 -27.88 -18.29
N ALA A 51 -24.70 -27.77 -18.17
CA ALA A 51 -25.34 -26.60 -17.56
C ALA A 51 -24.85 -26.35 -16.12
N LYS A 52 -24.64 -27.42 -15.33
CA LYS A 52 -24.11 -27.30 -13.97
C LYS A 52 -22.65 -26.88 -13.95
N LEU A 53 -21.83 -27.35 -14.90
CA LEU A 53 -20.45 -26.90 -15.04
C LEU A 53 -20.38 -25.43 -15.42
N GLU A 54 -21.15 -24.99 -16.41
CA GLU A 54 -21.21 -23.60 -16.85
C GLU A 54 -21.64 -22.67 -15.71
N GLN A 55 -22.66 -23.07 -14.93
CA GLN A 55 -23.05 -22.36 -13.73
C GLN A 55 -21.89 -22.25 -12.73
N ARG A 56 -21.17 -23.34 -12.46
CA ARG A 56 -20.05 -23.34 -11.50
C ARG A 56 -18.89 -22.47 -11.95
N VAL A 57 -18.58 -22.47 -13.24
CA VAL A 57 -17.55 -21.60 -13.82
C VAL A 57 -17.95 -20.13 -13.65
N THR A 58 -19.19 -19.79 -14.01
CA THR A 58 -19.72 -18.42 -13.84
C THR A 58 -19.71 -17.96 -12.37
N GLU A 59 -20.08 -18.84 -11.45
CA GLU A 59 -20.02 -18.57 -10.00
C GLU A 59 -18.57 -18.34 -9.51
N LEU A 60 -17.61 -19.09 -10.03
CA LEU A 60 -16.20 -18.95 -9.70
C LEU A 60 -15.62 -17.65 -10.25
N ASP A 61 -15.92 -17.30 -11.50
CA ASP A 61 -15.49 -16.04 -12.12
C ASP A 61 -16.03 -14.84 -11.34
N ALA A 62 -17.34 -14.82 -11.06
CA ALA A 62 -17.94 -13.75 -10.26
C ALA A 62 -17.34 -13.65 -8.85
N LYS A 63 -16.94 -14.78 -8.24
CA LYS A 63 -16.27 -14.78 -6.93
C LYS A 63 -14.84 -14.24 -7.02
N TRP A 64 -14.13 -14.55 -8.10
CA TRP A 64 -12.80 -14.03 -8.36
C TRP A 64 -12.83 -12.53 -8.61
N ASP A 65 -13.73 -12.05 -9.46
CA ASP A 65 -13.90 -10.62 -9.74
C ASP A 65 -14.18 -9.82 -8.46
N ARG A 66 -15.08 -10.32 -7.61
CA ARG A 66 -15.37 -9.69 -6.31
C ARG A 66 -14.14 -9.66 -5.40
N ARG A 67 -13.32 -10.71 -5.40
CA ARG A 67 -12.09 -10.76 -4.59
C ARG A 67 -11.03 -9.79 -5.10
N PHE A 68 -10.85 -9.71 -6.41
CA PHE A 68 -9.91 -8.76 -7.03
C PHE A 68 -10.34 -7.32 -6.77
N ALA A 69 -11.61 -6.99 -7.02
CA ALA A 69 -12.14 -5.65 -6.72
C ALA A 69 -11.97 -5.28 -5.24
N ALA A 70 -12.17 -6.23 -4.31
CA ALA A 70 -11.94 -5.99 -2.89
C ALA A 70 -10.46 -5.80 -2.53
N LEU A 71 -9.55 -6.50 -3.22
CA LEU A 71 -8.11 -6.31 -3.06
C LEU A 71 -7.66 -4.95 -3.59
N ASP A 72 -8.14 -4.55 -4.76
CA ASP A 72 -7.83 -3.25 -5.37
C ASP A 72 -8.31 -2.11 -4.47
N ALA A 73 -9.57 -2.16 -4.01
CA ALA A 73 -10.11 -1.16 -3.09
C ALA A 73 -9.33 -1.09 -1.77
N LYS A 74 -8.85 -2.25 -1.25
CA LYS A 74 -8.02 -2.29 -0.05
C LYS A 74 -6.63 -1.71 -0.30
N TRP A 75 -6.06 -1.95 -1.48
CA TRP A 75 -4.76 -1.42 -1.88
C TRP A 75 -4.82 0.10 -2.03
N GLU A 76 -5.81 0.61 -2.74
CA GLU A 76 -6.04 2.04 -2.93
C GLU A 76 -6.18 2.77 -1.59
N ARG A 77 -6.99 2.23 -0.66
CA ARG A 77 -7.12 2.78 0.70
C ARG A 77 -5.78 2.81 1.46
N ARG A 78 -4.93 1.79 1.29
CA ARG A 78 -3.61 1.74 1.94
C ARG A 78 -2.66 2.77 1.36
N VAL A 79 -2.68 2.98 0.05
CA VAL A 79 -1.87 4.01 -0.62
C VAL A 79 -2.27 5.39 -0.12
N VAL A 80 -3.56 5.72 -0.17
CA VAL A 80 -4.07 7.02 0.34
C VAL A 80 -3.71 7.23 1.82
N ALA A 81 -3.82 6.19 2.64
CA ALA A 81 -3.45 6.29 4.05
C ALA A 81 -1.93 6.49 4.27
N LEU A 82 -1.09 5.88 3.43
CA LEU A 82 0.36 6.08 3.48
C LEU A 82 0.73 7.49 3.03
N ASP A 83 0.12 7.99 1.95
CA ASP A 83 0.35 9.35 1.45
C ASP A 83 -0.04 10.40 2.50
N ALA A 84 -1.22 10.27 3.11
CA ALA A 84 -1.66 11.16 4.17
C ALA A 84 -0.71 11.15 5.39
N LYS A 85 -0.19 9.98 5.76
CA LYS A 85 0.77 9.84 6.86
C LYS A 85 2.12 10.45 6.52
N TRP A 86 2.56 10.32 5.27
CA TRP A 86 3.78 10.95 4.77
C TRP A 86 3.66 12.47 4.77
N GLU A 87 2.57 13.01 4.24
CA GLU A 87 2.28 14.44 4.21
C GLU A 87 2.26 15.01 5.64
N GLN A 88 1.58 14.34 6.57
CA GLN A 88 1.54 14.75 7.96
C GLN A 88 2.93 14.79 8.61
N ARG A 89 3.76 13.75 8.38
CA ARG A 89 5.11 13.69 8.96
C ARG A 89 6.03 14.74 8.36
N TRP A 90 5.92 15.00 7.07
CA TRP A 90 6.68 16.05 6.40
C TRP A 90 6.30 17.43 6.91
N GLY A 91 5.00 17.75 6.98
CA GLY A 91 4.54 19.02 7.54
C GLY A 91 4.97 19.22 9.00
N GLN A 92 5.01 18.16 9.82
CA GLN A 92 5.55 18.23 11.18
C GLN A 92 7.06 18.46 11.23
N LEU A 93 7.82 17.90 10.30
CA LEU A 93 9.26 18.12 10.19
C LEU A 93 9.55 19.55 9.76
N ASP A 94 8.83 20.05 8.77
CA ASP A 94 8.96 21.41 8.25
C ASP A 94 8.69 22.44 9.34
N ALA A 95 7.56 22.30 10.05
CA ALA A 95 7.22 23.15 11.18
C ALA A 95 8.27 23.10 12.32
N LYS A 96 8.87 21.94 12.58
CA LYS A 96 9.95 21.81 13.58
C LYS A 96 11.23 22.51 13.12
N ILE A 97 11.56 22.42 11.84
CA ILE A 97 12.72 23.10 11.26
C ILE A 97 12.52 24.62 11.36
N ASP A 98 11.38 25.13 10.92
CA ASP A 98 11.04 26.55 11.02
C ASP A 98 11.10 27.07 12.45
N GLN A 99 10.57 26.29 13.41
CA GLN A 99 10.64 26.63 14.82
C GLN A 99 12.10 26.72 15.30
N ARG A 100 12.95 25.76 14.93
CA ARG A 100 14.37 25.74 15.32
C ARG A 100 15.16 26.88 14.68
N VAL A 101 14.89 27.20 13.42
CA VAL A 101 15.50 28.35 12.74
C VAL A 101 15.12 29.64 13.47
N THR A 102 13.83 29.86 13.74
CA THR A 102 13.35 31.04 14.47
C THR A 102 13.96 31.14 15.88
N GLU A 103 14.09 30.01 16.59
CA GLU A 103 14.73 29.94 17.91
C GLU A 103 16.22 30.29 17.84
N LEU A 104 16.93 29.82 16.81
CA LEU A 104 18.34 30.13 16.59
C LEU A 104 18.54 31.61 16.26
N ASP A 105 17.70 32.19 15.39
CA ASP A 105 17.76 33.61 15.04
C ASP A 105 17.56 34.49 16.28
N ALA A 106 16.55 34.18 17.10
CA ALA A 106 16.30 34.92 18.34
C ALA A 106 17.47 34.83 19.34
N LYS A 107 18.10 33.65 19.46
CA LYS A 107 19.29 33.46 20.30
C LYS A 107 20.48 34.26 19.75
N LEU A 108 20.66 34.27 18.43
CA LEU A 108 21.73 35.02 17.79
C LEU A 108 21.57 36.52 18.02
N GLU A 109 20.37 37.07 17.78
CA GLU A 109 20.05 38.47 18.06
C GLU A 109 20.33 38.84 19.52
N THR A 110 19.94 37.97 20.46
CA THR A 110 20.21 38.16 21.89
C THR A 110 21.71 38.21 22.18
N ARG A 111 22.49 37.28 21.63
CA ARG A 111 23.96 37.24 21.80
C ARG A 111 24.64 38.45 21.18
N VAL A 112 24.21 38.88 19.99
CA VAL A 112 24.72 40.09 19.33
C VAL A 112 24.41 41.33 20.16
N ALA A 113 23.20 41.47 20.68
CA ALA A 113 22.83 42.57 21.55
C ALA A 113 23.65 42.59 22.85
N GLN A 114 23.90 41.42 23.44
CA GLN A 114 24.75 41.28 24.61
C GLN A 114 26.19 41.73 24.32
N LEU A 115 26.81 41.24 23.23
CA LEU A 115 28.15 41.63 22.81
C LEU A 115 28.26 43.14 22.55
N ARG A 116 27.26 43.75 21.90
CA ARG A 116 27.22 45.21 21.68
C ARG A 116 27.22 45.99 23.00
N ARG A 117 26.48 45.50 24.01
CA ARG A 117 26.48 46.12 25.35
C ARG A 117 27.83 45.97 26.03
N GLU A 118 28.41 44.77 26.04
CA GLU A 118 29.73 44.53 26.63
C GLU A 118 30.80 45.43 26.00
N ILE A 119 30.82 45.54 24.65
CA ILE A 119 31.71 46.47 23.94
C ILE A 119 31.47 47.92 24.35
N SER A 120 30.21 48.36 24.49
CA SER A 120 29.90 49.74 24.91
C SER A 120 30.39 50.03 26.33
N THR A 121 30.25 49.07 27.24
CA THR A 121 30.72 49.18 28.63
C THR A 121 32.24 49.25 28.67
N LEU A 122 32.93 48.35 27.97
CA LEU A 122 34.40 48.35 27.88
C LEU A 122 34.92 49.65 27.26
N ARG A 123 34.28 50.18 26.22
CA ARG A 123 34.64 51.48 25.64
C ARG A 123 34.47 52.61 26.65
N ALA A 124 33.37 52.64 27.40
CA ALA A 124 33.13 53.66 28.40
C ALA A 124 34.14 53.56 29.56
N GLU A 125 34.45 52.36 30.03
CA GLU A 125 35.47 52.11 31.05
C GLU A 125 36.87 52.51 30.56
N LEU A 126 37.23 52.16 29.32
CA LEU A 126 38.49 52.57 28.72
C LEU A 126 38.61 54.09 28.66
N ILE A 127 37.56 54.80 28.25
CA ILE A 127 37.54 56.27 28.23
C ILE A 127 37.72 56.84 29.65
N LYS A 128 37.01 56.30 30.66
CA LYS A 128 37.18 56.73 32.06
C LYS A 128 38.62 56.54 32.53
N TRP A 129 39.22 55.38 32.27
CA TRP A 129 40.61 55.09 32.65
C TRP A 129 41.61 55.95 31.87
N MET A 130 41.36 56.24 30.60
CA MET A 130 42.16 57.20 29.83
C MET A 130 42.14 58.58 30.49
N PHE A 131 40.97 59.09 30.92
CA PHE A 131 40.90 60.37 31.64
C PHE A 131 41.67 60.34 32.95
N VAL A 132 41.49 59.30 33.78
CA VAL A 132 42.23 59.15 35.05
C VAL A 132 43.73 59.14 34.80
N PHE A 133 44.17 58.37 33.80
CA PHE A 133 45.56 58.30 33.39
C PHE A 133 46.10 59.66 32.92
N TRP A 134 45.40 60.33 31.99
CA TRP A 134 45.82 61.61 31.43
C TRP A 134 45.88 62.72 32.48
N VAL A 135 44.91 62.79 33.38
CA VAL A 135 44.92 63.75 34.50
C VAL A 135 46.17 63.54 35.35
N GLY A 136 46.47 62.29 35.73
CA GLY A 136 47.69 61.95 36.45
C GLY A 136 48.97 62.37 35.71
N THR A 137 49.08 62.04 34.42
CA THR A 137 50.24 62.43 33.60
C THR A 137 50.42 63.94 33.51
N VAL A 138 49.34 64.71 33.31
CA VAL A 138 49.40 66.18 33.28
C VAL A 138 49.90 66.74 34.61
N PHE A 139 49.38 66.24 35.75
CA PHE A 139 49.85 66.65 37.07
C PHE A 139 51.35 66.37 37.27
N THR A 140 51.84 65.19 36.86
CA THR A 140 53.26 64.85 36.96
C THR A 140 54.14 65.74 36.10
N VAL A 141 53.76 65.99 34.84
CA VAL A 141 54.51 66.84 33.90
C VAL A 141 54.56 68.29 34.39
N VAL A 142 53.43 68.83 34.84
CA VAL A 142 53.36 70.19 35.40
C VAL A 142 54.21 70.29 36.67
N GLY A 143 54.13 69.32 37.57
CA GLY A 143 54.96 69.26 38.78
C GLY A 143 56.46 69.25 38.45
N ALA A 144 56.88 68.42 37.50
CA ALA A 144 58.27 68.36 37.04
C ALA A 144 58.73 69.69 36.41
N MET A 145 57.87 70.34 35.62
CA MET A 145 58.18 71.64 35.00
C MET A 145 58.36 72.76 36.03
N ILE A 146 57.51 72.79 37.07
CA ILE A 146 57.62 73.76 38.17
C ILE A 146 58.94 73.55 38.92
N VAL A 147 59.25 72.30 39.30
CA VAL A 147 60.52 71.97 39.99
C VAL A 147 61.73 72.38 39.15
N LEU A 148 61.72 72.08 37.83
CA LEU A 148 62.80 72.46 36.93
C LEU A 148 63.02 73.98 36.84
N ARG A 149 61.95 74.77 36.92
CA ARG A 149 62.03 76.25 36.91
C ARG A 149 62.52 76.84 38.23
N THR A 150 62.34 76.13 39.34
CA THR A 150 62.74 76.57 40.69
C THR A 150 64.13 76.08 41.10
N LEU A 151 64.80 75.28 40.27
CA LEU A 151 66.20 74.91 40.49
C LEU A 151 67.11 76.14 40.22
N PRO A 152 68.05 76.47 41.14
CA PRO A 152 68.96 77.61 41.02
C PRO A 152 70.01 77.45 39.92
#